data_AF-A0A3M2CT46-F1
#
_entry.id   AF-A0A3M2CT46-F1
#
_cell.length_a   1.000
_cell.length_b   1.000
_cell.length_c   1.000
_cell.angle_alpha   90.00
_cell.angle_beta   90.00
_cell.angle_gamma   90.00
#
_symmetry.space_group_name_H-M   'P 1'
#
loop_
_entity.id
_entity.type
_entity.pdbx_description
1 polymer ?
#
loop_
_entity_poly.entity_id
_entity_poly.type
_entity_poly.pdbx_seq_one_letter_code
_entity_poly.pdbx_strand_id
1 'polypeptide(L)'
;MQDEAERAEQLALLPDGEGVELPSLPGKSTGERLRAQRPEVYQLIVRGLAEGMGLRALSRATGVHHRTIAAIRDSDEHRAAIDAAKQRVVRELAHFCELASERLVEEIDNIDASKLGVLLGISVDKLQLLKGAPTSIVERRTDVDHDALNAYLESLPAANPDPADD
;
A
#
# COMPACT_ATOMS: atom_id res chain seq x y z
N MET A 1 -2.00 38.88 -33.48
CA MET A 1 -3.10 39.34 -32.61
C MET A 1 -4.42 38.63 -32.85
N GLN A 2 -4.64 37.93 -33.98
CA GLN A 2 -5.88 37.14 -34.21
C GLN A 2 -5.82 35.70 -33.66
N ASP A 3 -4.63 35.19 -33.31
CA ASP A 3 -4.37 33.79 -32.94
C ASP A 3 -4.56 33.50 -31.43
N GLU A 4 -4.56 34.54 -30.58
CA GLU A 4 -4.82 34.40 -29.14
C GLU A 4 -6.31 34.38 -28.80
N ALA A 5 -7.16 34.98 -29.65
CA ALA A 5 -8.61 35.02 -29.45
C ALA A 5 -9.26 33.66 -29.73
N GLU A 6 -8.80 32.94 -30.77
CA GLU A 6 -9.33 31.60 -31.11
C GLU A 6 -8.92 30.53 -30.06
N ARG A 7 -7.75 30.69 -29.44
CA ARG A 7 -7.31 29.80 -28.34
C ARG A 7 -8.10 29.99 -27.05
N ALA A 8 -8.55 31.20 -26.77
CA ALA A 8 -9.41 31.48 -25.61
C ALA A 8 -10.82 30.92 -25.79
N GLU A 9 -11.33 30.90 -27.03
CA GLU A 9 -12.66 30.39 -27.34
C GLU A 9 -12.72 28.85 -27.34
N GLN A 10 -11.64 28.17 -27.74
CA GLN A 10 -11.54 26.70 -27.63
C GLN A 10 -11.40 26.20 -26.19
N LEU A 11 -10.89 27.03 -25.27
CA LEU A 11 -10.74 26.67 -23.85
C LEU A 11 -12.05 26.82 -23.06
N ALA A 12 -13.04 27.51 -23.62
CA ALA A 12 -14.36 27.72 -23.01
C ALA A 12 -15.36 26.58 -23.27
N LEU A 13 -14.96 25.54 -24.02
CA LEU A 13 -15.84 24.43 -24.42
C LEU A 13 -15.59 23.11 -23.68
N LEU A 14 -14.82 23.14 -22.59
CA LEU A 14 -14.66 21.96 -21.73
C LEU A 14 -15.82 21.94 -20.72
N PRO A 15 -16.75 20.97 -20.82
CA PRO A 15 -17.86 20.87 -19.87
C PRO A 15 -17.31 20.63 -18.47
N ASP A 16 -17.86 21.39 -17.51
CA ASP A 16 -17.53 21.31 -16.10
C ASP A 16 -17.74 19.88 -15.58
N GLY A 17 -16.66 19.25 -15.12
CA GLY A 17 -16.73 18.28 -14.04
C GLY A 17 -17.48 16.96 -14.28
N GLU A 18 -17.74 16.54 -15.51
CA GLU A 18 -18.21 15.18 -15.76
C GLU A 18 -17.01 14.23 -15.71
N GLY A 19 -16.96 13.40 -14.66
CA GLY A 19 -16.05 12.27 -14.62
C GLY A 19 -16.24 11.44 -15.88
N VAL A 20 -15.24 11.43 -16.74
CA VAL A 20 -15.25 10.66 -17.99
C VAL A 20 -15.42 9.19 -17.63
N GLU A 21 -16.66 8.69 -17.67
CA GLU A 21 -16.95 7.27 -17.66
C GLU A 21 -16.45 6.71 -18.98
N LEU A 22 -15.20 6.25 -18.97
CA LEU A 22 -14.66 5.44 -20.05
C LEU A 22 -15.58 4.23 -20.23
N PRO A 23 -16.04 3.93 -21.46
CA PRO A 23 -16.95 2.83 -21.70
C PRO A 23 -16.38 1.54 -21.10
N SER A 24 -17.14 0.88 -20.23
CA SER A 24 -16.74 -0.39 -19.64
C SER A 24 -16.74 -1.46 -20.74
N LEU A 25 -15.61 -1.62 -21.43
CA LEU A 25 -15.47 -2.66 -22.42
C LEU A 25 -15.62 -4.02 -21.72
N PRO A 26 -16.55 -4.89 -22.16
CA PRO A 26 -16.75 -6.19 -21.53
C PRO A 26 -15.46 -7.01 -21.64
N GLY A 27 -14.91 -7.37 -20.48
CA GLY A 27 -13.67 -8.13 -20.38
C GLY A 27 -13.30 -8.36 -18.93
N LYS A 28 -12.63 -9.49 -18.65
CA LYS A 28 -12.08 -9.75 -17.32
C LYS A 28 -11.05 -8.65 -17.02
N SER A 29 -11.21 -7.98 -15.88
CA SER A 29 -10.22 -7.03 -15.38
C SER A 29 -9.00 -7.84 -14.94
N THR A 30 -8.02 -8.05 -15.82
CA THR A 30 -6.77 -8.77 -15.51
C THR A 30 -5.59 -7.83 -15.32
N GLY A 31 -5.70 -6.58 -15.77
CA GLY A 31 -4.59 -5.61 -15.80
C GLY A 31 -3.62 -5.78 -16.97
N GLU A 32 -3.68 -6.90 -17.70
CA GLU A 32 -2.76 -7.21 -18.81
C GLU A 32 -2.81 -6.20 -19.95
N ARG A 33 -4.02 -5.74 -20.30
CA ARG A 33 -4.19 -4.70 -21.34
C ARG A 33 -3.55 -3.38 -20.91
N LEU A 34 -3.71 -3.01 -19.64
CA LEU A 34 -3.10 -1.79 -19.10
C LEU A 34 -1.58 -1.91 -19.13
N ARG A 35 -1.03 -3.06 -18.76
CA ARG A 35 0.41 -3.34 -18.85
C ARG A 35 0.93 -3.19 -20.29
N ALA A 36 0.22 -3.72 -21.28
CA ALA A 36 0.65 -3.67 -22.67
C ALA A 36 0.53 -2.26 -23.28
N GLN A 37 -0.54 -1.53 -22.99
CA GLN A 37 -0.83 -0.24 -23.64
C GLN A 37 -0.27 0.97 -22.88
N ARG A 38 -0.20 0.89 -21.54
CA ARG A 38 0.24 1.97 -20.65
C ARG A 38 1.13 1.40 -19.53
N PRO A 39 2.32 0.86 -19.85
CA PRO A 39 3.19 0.20 -18.89
C PRO A 39 3.61 1.10 -17.72
N GLU A 40 3.82 2.40 -17.95
CA GLU A 40 4.18 3.36 -16.91
C GLU A 40 3.09 3.51 -15.83
N VAL A 41 1.83 3.59 -16.26
CA VAL A 41 0.68 3.70 -15.36
C VAL A 41 0.47 2.41 -14.58
N TYR A 42 0.68 1.27 -15.25
CA TYR A 42 0.66 -0.03 -14.59
C TYR A 42 1.74 -0.09 -13.49
N GLN A 43 2.99 0.30 -13.78
CA GLN A 43 4.07 0.32 -12.80
C GLN A 43 3.79 1.28 -11.64
N LEU A 44 3.22 2.46 -11.92
CA LEU A 44 2.81 3.41 -10.90
C LEU A 44 1.77 2.80 -9.95
N ILE A 45 0.79 2.07 -10.49
CA ILE A 45 -0.22 1.36 -9.70
C ILE A 45 0.42 0.26 -8.85
N VAL A 46 1.28 -0.58 -9.44
CA VAL A 46 1.99 -1.65 -8.72
C VAL A 46 2.79 -1.08 -7.55
N ARG A 47 3.56 -0.02 -7.79
CA ARG A 47 4.36 0.65 -6.77
C ARG A 47 3.47 1.31 -5.71
N GLY A 48 2.45 2.05 -6.13
CA GLY A 48 1.57 2.74 -5.20
C GLY A 48 0.79 1.78 -4.31
N LEU A 49 0.36 0.63 -4.85
CA LEU A 49 -0.19 -0.45 -4.04
C LEU A 49 0.84 -1.01 -3.07
N ALA A 50 2.10 -1.18 -3.47
CA ALA A 50 3.16 -1.72 -2.60
C ALA A 50 3.52 -0.74 -1.47
N GLU A 51 3.31 0.56 -1.69
CA GLU A 51 3.40 1.63 -0.70
C GLU A 51 2.12 1.79 0.14
N GLY A 52 1.09 0.96 -0.08
CA GLY A 52 -0.14 0.92 0.72
C GLY A 52 -1.23 1.91 0.29
N MET A 53 -1.13 2.52 -0.89
CA MET A 53 -2.17 3.42 -1.39
C MET A 53 -3.48 2.67 -1.66
N GLY A 54 -4.60 3.26 -1.22
CA GLY A 54 -5.93 2.67 -1.43
C GLY A 54 -6.39 2.70 -2.89
N LEU A 55 -7.19 1.71 -3.29
CA LEU A 55 -7.66 1.55 -4.68
C LEU A 55 -8.36 2.79 -5.24
N ARG A 56 -9.19 3.47 -4.43
CA ARG A 56 -9.91 4.69 -4.85
C ARG A 56 -8.98 5.88 -5.05
N ALA A 57 -7.91 5.98 -4.25
CA ALA A 57 -6.91 7.02 -4.41
C ALA A 57 -6.12 6.83 -5.70
N LEU A 58 -5.66 5.60 -5.95
CA LEU A 58 -4.99 5.23 -7.20
C LEU A 58 -5.88 5.39 -8.42
N SER A 59 -7.17 5.08 -8.30
CA SER A 59 -8.14 5.25 -9.38
C SER A 59 -8.26 6.72 -9.80
N ARG A 60 -8.37 7.64 -8.84
CA ARG A 60 -8.37 9.09 -9.12
C ARG A 60 -7.04 9.59 -9.69
N ALA A 61 -5.91 9.09 -9.18
CA ALA A 61 -4.59 9.53 -9.61
C ALA A 61 -4.22 9.04 -11.02
N THR A 62 -4.73 7.88 -11.44
CA THR A 62 -4.29 7.20 -12.68
C THR A 62 -5.38 7.14 -13.77
N GLY A 63 -6.63 7.46 -13.42
CA GLY A 63 -7.80 7.29 -14.29
C GLY A 63 -8.16 5.82 -14.55
N VAL A 64 -7.55 4.87 -13.84
CA VAL A 64 -7.83 3.44 -14.02
C VAL A 64 -8.96 3.02 -13.08
N HIS A 65 -9.94 2.28 -13.60
CA HIS A 65 -11.07 1.81 -12.80
C HIS A 65 -10.62 0.87 -11.67
N HIS A 66 -11.22 1.02 -10.48
CA HIS A 66 -10.81 0.31 -9.26
C HIS A 66 -10.78 -1.22 -9.39
N ARG A 67 -11.64 -1.82 -10.22
CA ARG A 67 -11.62 -3.28 -10.51
C ARG A 67 -10.34 -3.74 -11.18
N THR A 68 -9.79 -2.93 -12.10
CA THR A 68 -8.51 -3.24 -12.75
C THR A 68 -7.36 -3.10 -11.76
N ILE A 69 -7.41 -2.08 -10.89
CA ILE A 69 -6.41 -1.90 -9.82
C ILE A 69 -6.47 -3.08 -8.83
N ALA A 70 -7.66 -3.57 -8.49
CA ALA A 70 -7.82 -4.75 -7.64
C ALA A 70 -7.19 -6.00 -8.25
N ALA A 71 -7.38 -6.21 -9.55
CA ALA A 71 -6.74 -7.30 -10.26
C ALA A 71 -5.20 -7.20 -10.27
N ILE A 72 -4.67 -5.98 -10.38
CA ILE A 72 -3.22 -5.74 -10.30
C ILE A 72 -2.70 -6.01 -8.88
N ARG A 73 -3.46 -5.65 -7.84
CA ARG A 73 -3.12 -5.98 -6.45
C ARG A 73 -3.00 -7.48 -6.24
N ASP A 74 -3.84 -8.28 -6.87
CA ASP A 74 -3.84 -9.73 -6.66
C ASP A 74 -2.82 -10.45 -7.59
N SER A 75 -2.05 -9.69 -8.38
CA SER A 75 -1.03 -10.20 -9.31
C SER A 75 0.31 -10.53 -8.64
N ASP A 76 1.08 -11.43 -9.26
CA ASP A 76 2.41 -11.81 -8.79
C ASP A 76 3.43 -10.67 -8.87
N GLU A 77 3.26 -9.74 -9.82
CA GLU A 77 4.16 -8.58 -9.93
C GLU A 77 3.98 -7.61 -8.78
N HIS A 78 2.76 -7.44 -8.28
CA HIS A 78 2.52 -6.65 -7.08
C HIS A 78 3.11 -7.31 -5.84
N ARG A 79 2.94 -8.64 -5.68
CA ARG A 79 3.61 -9.39 -4.60
C ARG A 79 5.13 -9.25 -4.66
N ALA A 80 5.73 -9.43 -5.83
CA ALA A 80 7.16 -9.24 -6.03
C ALA A 80 7.62 -7.80 -5.73
N ALA A 81 6.80 -6.79 -6.04
CA ALA A 81 7.09 -5.40 -5.71
C ALA A 81 7.07 -5.14 -4.19
N ILE A 82 6.13 -5.74 -3.46
CA ILE A 82 6.11 -5.69 -1.99
C ILE A 82 7.41 -6.31 -1.43
N ASP A 83 7.79 -7.49 -1.91
CA ASP A 83 8.98 -8.18 -1.41
C ASP A 83 10.26 -7.42 -1.74
N ALA A 84 10.35 -6.85 -2.94
CA ALA A 84 11.46 -5.97 -3.32
C ALA A 84 11.53 -4.72 -2.43
N ALA A 85 10.38 -4.11 -2.09
CA ALA A 85 10.30 -2.98 -1.19
C ALA A 85 10.75 -3.35 0.23
N LYS A 86 10.29 -4.49 0.77
CA LYS A 86 10.74 -5.01 2.06
C LYS A 86 12.26 -5.24 2.07
N GLN A 87 12.79 -5.89 1.04
CA GLN A 87 14.22 -6.16 0.93
C GLN A 87 15.06 -4.88 0.85
N ARG A 88 14.56 -3.84 0.17
CA ARG A 88 15.22 -2.53 0.16
C ARG A 88 15.26 -1.92 1.56
N VAL A 89 14.14 -1.90 2.29
CA VAL A 89 14.08 -1.38 3.66
C VAL A 89 15.03 -2.15 4.58
N VAL A 90 15.08 -3.47 4.47
CA VAL A 90 16.01 -4.30 5.25
C VAL A 90 17.47 -3.90 4.99
N ARG A 91 17.85 -3.70 3.72
CA ARG A 91 19.22 -3.28 3.37
C ARG A 91 19.55 -1.89 3.91
N GLU A 92 18.65 -0.93 3.76
CA GLU A 92 18.84 0.43 4.24
C GLU A 92 18.96 0.47 5.77
N LEU A 93 18.11 -0.28 6.49
CA LEU A 93 18.20 -0.39 7.94
C LEU A 93 19.45 -1.12 8.40
N ALA A 94 19.90 -2.17 7.70
CA ALA A 94 21.14 -2.85 8.03
C ALA A 94 22.34 -1.90 7.93
N HIS A 95 22.41 -1.11 6.85
CA HIS A 95 23.45 -0.11 6.68
C HIS A 95 23.39 1.00 7.73
N PHE A 96 22.18 1.49 8.05
CA PHE A 96 22.00 2.46 9.13
C PHE A 96 22.48 1.91 10.48
N CYS A 97 22.14 0.67 10.81
CA CYS A 97 22.55 0.03 12.06
C CYS A 97 24.07 -0.10 12.17
N GLU A 98 24.77 -0.41 11.07
CA GLU A 98 26.24 -0.45 11.03
C GLU A 98 26.83 0.92 11.40
N LEU A 99 26.46 1.98 10.68
CA LEU A 99 26.93 3.34 10.94
C LEU A 99 26.57 3.85 12.34
N ALA A 100 25.34 3.58 12.79
CA ALA A 100 24.88 3.98 14.12
C ALA A 100 25.65 3.24 15.22
N SER A 101 25.99 1.97 15.00
CA SER A 101 26.75 1.18 15.98
C SER A 101 28.19 1.68 16.14
N GLU A 102 28.87 2.03 15.03
CA GLU A 102 30.21 2.61 15.06
C GLU A 102 30.22 3.91 15.85
N ARG A 103 29.29 4.82 15.53
CA ARG A 103 29.15 6.09 16.26
C ARG A 103 28.84 5.89 17.75
N LEU A 104 27.98 4.95 18.10
CA LEU A 104 27.64 4.67 19.50
C LEU A 104 28.84 4.16 20.30
N VAL A 105 29.74 3.41 19.69
CA VAL A 105 30.97 2.95 20.33
C VAL A 105 31.90 4.13 20.62
N GLU A 106 32.04 5.08 19.68
CA GLU A 106 32.85 6.29 19.88
C GLU A 106 32.28 7.21 20.97
N GLU A 107 30.95 7.30 21.07
CA GLU A 107 30.28 8.18 22.02
C GLU A 107 29.98 7.49 23.37
N ILE A 108 30.38 6.22 23.58
CA ILE A 108 29.93 5.39 24.71
C ILE A 108 30.21 6.01 26.08
N ASP A 109 31.35 6.68 26.24
CA ASP A 109 31.77 7.34 27.49
C ASP A 109 30.95 8.59 27.81
N ASN A 110 30.24 9.14 26.81
CA ASN A 110 29.37 10.30 26.95
C ASN A 110 27.90 9.91 27.24
N ILE A 111 27.58 8.63 27.22
CA ILE A 111 26.24 8.13 27.49
C ILE A 111 26.03 8.00 29.00
N ASP A 112 24.93 8.56 29.50
CA ASP A 112 24.55 8.42 30.91
C ASP A 112 24.43 6.95 31.33
N ALA A 113 24.93 6.61 32.52
CA ALA A 113 25.00 5.24 33.01
C ALA A 113 23.65 4.51 33.04
N SER A 114 22.55 5.23 33.29
CA SER A 114 21.20 4.63 33.26
C SER A 114 20.80 4.19 31.85
N LYS A 115 21.18 4.96 30.83
CA LYS A 115 20.93 4.66 29.41
C LYS A 115 21.83 3.53 28.92
N LEU A 116 23.09 3.47 29.39
CA LEU A 116 24.00 2.36 29.10
C LEU A 116 23.45 1.02 29.57
N GLY A 117 22.86 0.96 30.78
CA GLY A 117 22.23 -0.26 31.28
C GLY A 117 21.08 -0.75 30.38
N VAL A 118 20.24 0.18 29.90
CA VAL A 118 19.14 -0.14 28.97
C VAL A 118 19.66 -0.61 27.62
N LEU A 119 20.63 0.11 27.04
CA LEU A 119 21.24 -0.24 25.76
C LEU A 119 21.90 -1.63 25.83
N LEU A 120 22.66 -1.90 26.89
CA LEU A 120 23.31 -3.20 27.09
C LEU A 120 22.28 -4.34 27.16
N GLY A 121 21.19 -4.17 27.90
CA GLY A 121 20.12 -5.17 27.97
C GLY A 121 19.51 -5.49 26.61
N ILE A 122 19.12 -4.46 25.86
CA ILE A 122 18.56 -4.61 24.51
C ILE A 122 19.58 -5.27 23.56
N SER A 123 20.84 -4.84 23.60
CA SER A 123 21.90 -5.40 22.75
C SER A 123 22.17 -6.87 23.06
N VAL A 124 22.17 -7.26 24.35
CA VAL A 124 22.32 -8.67 24.76
C VAL A 124 21.16 -9.50 24.24
N ASP A 125 19.91 -9.04 24.39
CA ASP A 125 18.73 -9.74 23.88
C ASP A 125 18.83 -9.93 22.36
N LYS A 126 19.17 -8.88 21.60
CA LYS A 126 19.31 -8.98 20.13
C LYS A 126 20.50 -9.83 19.69
N LEU A 127 21.60 -9.82 20.45
CA LEU A 127 22.75 -10.69 20.19
C LEU A 127 22.40 -12.17 20.41
N GLN A 128 21.58 -12.49 21.41
CA GLN A 128 21.09 -13.85 21.62
C GLN A 128 20.25 -14.32 20.43
N LEU A 129 19.33 -13.48 19.92
CA LEU A 129 18.56 -13.79 18.72
C LEU A 129 19.47 -14.07 17.51
N LEU A 130 20.51 -13.24 17.31
CA LEU A 130 21.46 -13.41 16.21
C LEU A 130 22.27 -14.71 16.33
N LYS A 131 22.58 -15.13 17.56
CA LYS A 131 23.27 -16.41 17.85
C LYS A 131 22.35 -17.63 17.76
N GLY A 132 21.09 -17.45 17.37
CA GLY A 132 20.12 -18.55 17.25
C GLY A 132 19.55 -19.02 18.58
N ALA A 133 19.50 -18.15 19.60
CA ALA A 133 18.76 -18.46 20.82
C ALA A 133 17.28 -18.76 20.52
N PRO A 134 16.62 -19.66 21.28
CA PRO A 134 15.24 -20.02 21.02
C PRO A 134 14.30 -18.81 21.04
N THR A 135 13.46 -18.68 20.01
CA THR A 135 12.46 -17.62 19.88
C THR A 135 11.07 -18.21 19.73
N SER A 136 10.06 -17.64 20.38
CA SER A 136 8.66 -17.90 20.04
C SER A 136 8.19 -16.92 18.96
N ILE A 137 7.52 -17.45 17.93
CA ILE A 137 6.84 -16.64 16.91
C ILE A 137 5.34 -16.85 17.11
N VAL A 138 4.62 -15.78 17.39
CA VAL A 138 3.15 -15.79 17.46
C VAL A 138 2.61 -15.14 16.20
N GLU A 139 2.16 -15.96 15.25
CA GLU A 139 1.50 -15.48 14.03
C GLU A 139 -0.01 -15.44 14.27
N ARG A 140 -0.62 -14.24 14.19
CA ARG A 140 -2.07 -14.09 14.18
C ARG A 140 -2.55 -13.90 12.74
N ARG A 141 -2.99 -14.98 12.11
CA ARG A 141 -3.75 -14.89 10.85
C ARG A 141 -5.17 -14.47 11.17
N THR A 142 -5.60 -13.37 10.56
CA THR A 142 -7.01 -12.99 10.53
C THR A 142 -7.52 -13.42 9.16
N ASP A 143 -7.71 -14.72 8.99
CA ASP A 143 -8.45 -15.22 7.85
C ASP A 143 -9.91 -14.89 8.12
N VAL A 144 -10.48 -13.97 7.33
CA VAL A 144 -11.92 -13.72 7.37
C VAL A 144 -12.57 -14.91 6.68
N ASP A 145 -12.95 -15.89 7.48
CA ASP A 145 -13.74 -17.03 7.00
C ASP A 145 -15.10 -16.51 6.49
N HIS A 146 -15.35 -16.72 5.20
CA HIS A 146 -16.59 -16.31 4.56
C HIS A 146 -17.80 -16.99 5.21
N ASP A 147 -17.63 -18.21 5.73
CA ASP A 147 -18.71 -18.94 6.40
C ASP A 147 -19.04 -18.30 7.76
N ALA A 148 -18.02 -17.89 8.51
CA ALA A 148 -18.20 -17.15 9.76
C ALA A 148 -18.83 -15.76 9.54
N LEU A 149 -18.46 -15.08 8.45
CA LEU A 149 -19.06 -13.81 8.07
C LEU A 149 -20.53 -13.98 7.65
N ASN A 150 -20.85 -15.01 6.86
CA ASN A 150 -22.22 -15.30 6.44
C ASN A 150 -23.10 -15.67 7.63
N ALA A 151 -22.62 -16.52 8.54
CA ALA A 151 -23.34 -16.85 9.77
C ALA A 151 -23.58 -15.61 10.66
N TYR A 152 -22.61 -14.70 10.74
CA TYR A 152 -22.78 -13.43 11.42
C TYR A 152 -23.83 -12.54 10.73
N LEU A 153 -23.79 -12.41 9.41
CA LEU A 153 -24.76 -11.64 8.63
C LEU A 153 -26.19 -12.21 8.75
N GLU A 154 -26.34 -13.53 8.79
CA GLU A 154 -27.63 -14.21 9.03
C GLU A 154 -28.16 -14.02 10.46
N SER A 155 -27.25 -13.83 11.43
CA SER A 155 -27.61 -13.54 12.82
C SER A 155 -28.06 -12.09 13.05
N LEU A 156 -27.81 -11.20 12.08
CA LEU A 156 -28.28 -9.82 12.19
C LEU A 156 -29.81 -9.76 12.00
N PRO A 157 -30.53 -9.01 12.85
CA PRO A 157 -31.96 -8.83 12.67
C PRO A 157 -32.20 -8.19 11.30
N ALA A 158 -33.15 -8.74 10.55
CA ALA A 158 -33.55 -8.18 9.27
C ALA A 158 -33.87 -6.69 9.47
N ALA A 159 -33.22 -5.83 8.70
CA ALA A 159 -33.59 -4.43 8.65
C ALA A 159 -35.04 -4.38 8.16
N ASN A 160 -35.98 -4.11 9.07
CA ASN A 160 -37.32 -3.73 8.67
C ASN A 160 -37.16 -2.45 7.86
N PRO A 161 -37.51 -2.43 6.56
CA PRO A 161 -37.74 -1.16 5.91
C PRO A 161 -38.89 -0.52 6.68
N ASP A 162 -38.64 0.61 7.33
CA ASP A 162 -39.74 1.44 7.83
C ASP A 162 -40.70 1.63 6.66
N PRO A 163 -42.01 1.37 6.84
CA PRO A 163 -42.98 1.67 5.80
C PRO A 163 -42.83 3.15 5.47
N ALA A 164 -42.61 3.45 4.20
CA ALA A 164 -42.52 4.81 3.71
C ALA A 164 -43.75 5.59 4.22
N ASP A 165 -43.49 6.65 5.01
CA ASP A 165 -44.51 7.61 5.38
C ASP A 165 -45.06 8.25 4.09
N ASP A 166 -46.30 7.91 3.74
CA ASP A 166 -47.12 8.57 2.70
C ASP A 166 -47.44 10.03 3.08
#